data_AF-A0A967KHQ8-F1
#
_entry.id   AF-A0A967KHQ8-F1
#
_cell.length_a   1.000
_cell.length_b   1.000
_cell.length_c   1.000
_cell.angle_alpha   90.00
_cell.angle_beta   90.00
_cell.angle_gamma   90.00
#
_symmetry.space_group_name_H-M   'P 1'
#
loop_
_entity.id
_entity.type
_entity.pdbx_description
1 polymer ?
#
loop_
_entity_poly.entity_id
_entity_poly.type
_entity_poly.pdbx_seq_one_letter_code
_entity_poly.pdbx_strand_id
1 'polypeptide(L)' 'MRFLLVLIVILLVVFFYLREPEPKPIEETFIGPQIESLRKAEGVEADYLDATREQQKRMEEQLEEATGGG' A
#
# COMPACT_ATOMS: atom_id res chain seq x y z
N MET A 1 39.64 -31.68 -16.95
CA MET A 1 39.02 -30.40 -17.37
C MET A 1 37.58 -30.55 -17.88
N ARG A 2 37.32 -31.40 -18.88
CA ARG A 2 35.99 -31.55 -19.49
C ARG A 2 34.89 -31.98 -18.50
N PHE A 3 35.21 -32.88 -17.57
CA PHE A 3 34.29 -33.32 -16.51
C PHE A 3 33.97 -32.22 -15.46
N LEU A 4 34.93 -31.35 -15.15
CA LEU A 4 34.71 -30.24 -14.20
C LEU A 4 33.71 -29.23 -14.78
N LEU A 5 33.80 -28.94 -16.07
CA LEU A 5 32.85 -28.05 -16.75
C LEU A 5 31.42 -28.61 -16.73
N VAL A 6 31.26 -29.91 -16.96
CA VAL A 6 29.95 -30.57 -16.90
C VAL A 6 29.37 -30.50 -15.48
N LEU A 7 30.20 -30.74 -14.46
CA LEU A 7 29.78 -30.64 -13.06
C LEU A 7 29.33 -29.21 -12.69
N ILE A 8 30.06 -28.19 -13.15
CA ILE A 8 29.70 -26.78 -12.93
C ILE A 8 28.36 -26.45 -13.58
N VAL A 9 28.13 -26.92 -14.82
CA VAL A 9 26.85 -26.70 -15.51
C VAL A 9 25.70 -27.36 -14.74
N ILE A 10 25.87 -28.58 -14.26
CA ILE A 10 24.85 -29.28 -13.45
C ILE A 10 24.55 -28.50 -12.16
N LEU A 11 25.58 -28.02 -11.46
CA LEU A 11 25.39 -27.23 -10.24
C LEU A 11 24.65 -25.91 -10.50
N LEU A 12 24.93 -25.23 -11.61
CA LEU A 12 24.22 -24.01 -11.99
C LEU A 12 22.75 -24.28 -12.31
N VAL A 13 22.44 -25.39 -12.99
CA VAL A 13 21.06 -25.79 -13.29
C VAL A 13 20.29 -26.10 -12.01
N VAL A 14 20.91 -26.86 -11.09
CA VAL A 14 20.32 -27.17 -9.78
C VAL A 14 20.10 -25.90 -8.97
N PHE A 15 21.08 -24.99 -8.94
CA PHE A 15 20.96 -23.71 -8.25
C PHE A 15 19.85 -22.84 -8.83
N PHE A 16 19.69 -22.82 -10.15
CA PHE A 16 18.62 -22.08 -10.81
C PHE A 16 17.24 -22.66 -10.48
N TYR A 17 17.12 -23.98 -10.39
CA TYR A 17 15.87 -24.66 -10.01
C TYR A 17 15.54 -24.55 -8.52
N LEU A 18 16.55 -24.40 -7.65
CA LEU A 18 16.34 -24.19 -6.21
C LEU A 18 15.94 -22.75 -5.86
N ARG A 19 16.01 -21.81 -6.80
CA ARG A 19 15.58 -20.43 -6.54
C ARG A 19 14.08 -20.44 -6.29
N GLU A 20 13.70 -20.07 -5.08
CA GLU A 20 12.29 -19.93 -4.71
C GLU A 20 11.58 -18.99 -5.69
N PRO A 21 10.33 -19.31 -6.09
CA PRO A 21 9.56 -18.42 -6.93
C PRO A 21 9.40 -17.07 -6.22
N GLU A 22 9.53 -15.99 -6.99
CA GLU A 22 9.32 -14.65 -6.44
C GLU A 22 7.92 -14.57 -5.80
N PRO A 23 7.79 -13.90 -4.63
CA PRO A 23 6.51 -13.79 -3.96
C PRO A 23 5.52 -13.16 -4.92
N LYS A 24 4.41 -13.86 -5.19
CA LYS A 24 3.34 -13.35 -6.05
C LYS A 24 2.85 -12.01 -5.51
N PRO A 25 2.51 -11.05 -6.39
CA PRO A 25 1.92 -9.78 -5.96
C PRO A 25 0.67 -10.05 -5.10
N ILE A 26 0.50 -9.25 -4.05
CA ILE A 26 -0.54 -9.43 -3.01
C ILE A 26 -1.95 -9.40 -3.64
N GLU A 27 -2.10 -8.68 -4.74
CA GLU A 27 -3.31 -8.57 -5.56
C GLU A 27 -3.77 -9.92 -6.15
N GLU A 28 -2.84 -10.84 -6.42
CA GLU A 28 -3.13 -12.18 -6.95
C GLU A 28 -3.30 -13.24 -5.84
N THR A 29 -3.16 -12.84 -4.58
CA THR A 29 -3.29 -13.73 -3.42
C THR A 29 -4.71 -13.65 -2.87
N PHE A 30 -5.17 -14.71 -2.20
CA PHE A 30 -6.48 -14.85 -1.54
C PHE A 30 -6.83 -13.73 -0.52
N ILE A 31 -5.86 -12.84 -0.22
CA ILE A 31 -5.93 -11.72 0.73
C ILE A 31 -6.17 -10.37 0.03
N GLY A 32 -5.96 -10.28 -1.29
CA GLY A 32 -6.15 -9.05 -2.08
C GLY A 32 -7.48 -8.33 -1.84
N PRO A 33 -8.64 -9.01 -1.88
CA PRO A 33 -9.95 -8.38 -1.63
C PRO A 33 -10.10 -7.81 -0.22
N GLN A 34 -9.42 -8.41 0.77
CA GLN A 34 -9.52 -7.99 2.17
C GLN A 34 -8.75 -6.69 2.40
N ILE A 35 -7.56 -6.54 1.80
CA ILE A 35 -6.76 -5.32 1.91
C ILE A 35 -7.40 -4.16 1.14
N GLU A 36 -8.07 -4.43 0.02
CA GLU A 36 -8.80 -3.40 -0.72
C GLU A 36 -9.95 -2.80 0.11
N SER A 37 -10.69 -3.63 0.85
CA SER A 37 -11.74 -3.15 1.75
C SER A 37 -11.20 -2.31 2.92
N LEU A 38 -10.03 -2.67 3.48
CA LEU A 38 -9.38 -1.91 4.54
C LEU A 38 -8.89 -0.54 4.04
N ARG A 39 -8.23 -0.51 2.88
CA ARG A 39 -7.76 0.75 2.27
C ARG A 39 -8.92 1.67 1.88
N LYS A 40 -10.05 1.09 1.44
CA LYS A 40 -11.27 1.85 1.14
C LYS A 40 -11.92 2.43 2.40
N ALA A 41 -11.92 1.69 3.52
CA ALA A 41 -12.41 2.20 4.79
C ALA A 41 -11.55 3.36 5.33
N GLU A 42 -10.23 3.24 5.21
CA GLU A 42 -9.27 4.28 5.63
C GLU A 42 -9.42 5.58 4.82
N GLY A 43 -9.65 5.47 3.50
CA GLY A 43 -9.93 6.64 2.65
C GLY A 43 -11.24 7.35 3.01
N VAL A 44 -12.28 6.59 3.36
CA VAL A 44 -13.58 7.16 3.76
C VAL A 44 -13.48 7.92 5.08
N GLU A 45 -12.74 7.39 6.07
CA GLU A 45 -12.52 8.09 7.35
C GLU A 45 -11.78 9.42 7.17
N ALA A 46 -10.76 9.44 6.30
CA ALA A 46 -10.01 10.65 5.96
C ALA A 46 -10.92 11.72 5.32
N ASP A 47 -11.75 11.34 4.36
CA ASP A 47 -12.68 12.25 3.68
C ASP A 47 -13.68 12.88 4.67
N TYR A 48 -14.20 12.10 5.63
CA TYR A 48 -15.11 12.61 6.67
C TYR A 48 -14.41 13.56 7.64
N LEU A 49 -13.17 13.26 8.03
CA LEU A 49 -12.37 14.12 8.91
C LEU A 49 -12.07 15.46 8.25
N ASP A 50 -11.70 15.46 6.97
CA ASP A 50 -11.40 16.69 6.23
C ASP A 50 -12.65 17.53 5.97
N ALA A 51 -13.78 16.91 5.61
CA ALA A 51 -15.06 17.62 5.49
C ALA A 51 -15.50 18.26 6.82
N THR A 52 -15.25 17.58 7.94
CA THR A 52 -15.56 18.10 9.28
C THR A 52 -14.65 19.28 9.64
N ARG A 53 -13.35 19.20 9.33
CA ARG A 53 -12.41 20.31 9.52
C ARG A 53 -12.77 21.54 8.69
N GLU A 54 -13.15 21.35 7.43
CA GLU A 54 -13.60 22.47 6.60
C GLU A 54 -14.83 23.16 7.18
N GLN A 55 -15.81 22.40 7.69
CA GLN A 55 -16.99 22.98 8.32
C GLN A 55 -16.64 23.75 9.60
N GLN A 56 -15.76 23.20 10.45
CA GLN A 56 -15.28 23.91 11.65
C GLN A 56 -14.59 25.21 11.28
N LYS A 57 -13.71 25.18 10.29
CA LYS A 57 -12.99 26.38 9.84
C LYS A 57 -13.93 27.46 9.33
N ARG A 58 -14.93 27.10 8.51
CA ARG A 58 -15.95 28.04 8.03
C ARG A 58 -16.79 28.61 9.18
N MET A 59 -17.00 27.84 10.26
CA MET A 59 -17.76 28.28 11.42
C MET A 59 -16.95 29.22 12.30
N GLU A 60 -15.66 28.94 12.50
CA GLU A 60 -14.71 29.85 13.17
C GLU A 60 -14.58 31.17 12.42
N GLU A 61 -14.40 31.15 11.10
CA GLU A 61 -14.32 32.37 10.28
C GLU A 61 -15.59 33.23 10.41
N GLN A 62 -16.78 32.61 10.40
CA GLN A 62 -18.05 33.31 10.61
C GLN A 62 -18.20 33.87 12.04
N LEU A 63 -17.70 33.16 13.05
CA LEU A 63 -17.71 33.61 14.43
C LEU A 63 -16.74 34.77 14.63
N GLU A 64 -15.56 34.72 14.02
CA GLU A 64 -14.55 35.78 14.06
C GLU A 64 -15.03 37.05 13.35
N GLU A 65 -15.69 36.89 12.19
CA GLU A 65 -16.34 38.00 11.48
C GLU A 65 -17.50 38.61 12.29
N ALA A 66 -18.28 37.77 12.98
CA ALA A 66 -19.39 38.22 13.83
C ALA A 66 -18.95 38.84 15.17
N THR A 67 -17.77 38.49 15.69
CA THR A 67 -17.27 38.97 17.00
C THR A 67 -16.19 40.04 16.89
N GLY A 68 -15.47 40.14 15.77
CA GLY A 68 -14.42 41.13 15.51
C GLY A 68 -14.91 42.47 14.94
N GLY A 69 -16.21 42.62 14.68
CA GLY A 69 -16.82 43.85 14.15
C GLY A 69 -17.26 44.88 15.21
N GLY A 70 -16.52 45.01 16.32
CA GLY A 70 -16.81 45.95 17.43
C GLY A 70 -15.76 47.03 17.59
#